data_AF-T2IL92-F1
#
_entry.id   AF-T2IL92-F1
#
_cell.length_a   1.000
_cell.length_b   1.000
_cell.length_c   1.000
_cell.angle_alpha   90.00
_cell.angle_beta   90.00
_cell.angle_gamma   90.00
#
_symmetry.space_group_name_H-M   'P 1'
#
loop_
_entity.id
_entity.type
_entity.pdbx_description
1 polymer ?
#
loop_
_entity_poly.entity_id
_entity_poly.type
_entity_poly.pdbx_seq_one_letter_code
_entity_poly.pdbx_strand_id
1 'polypeptide(L)'
;MRRRKCKLIGAPFPIGPDGTRAWIEKICSVFNIEPQGLEEREAKIWESLEDYIKLIRGKSVFFMGDNLLEISLARFLIRCGMTCPEIGIPYMDKRYQKAELDFLEKTCKEMGVPVPKIVEKPDNYNQIQRIYELKPDLVITGMAHANPLEARGINTKWSVEFTFAQIHGFTNARDILELATRPLRRNNNLKELGWEKLVKEEAKI
;
A
#
# COMPACT_ATOMS: atom_id res chain seq x y z
N MET A 1 -12.80 -21.65 -12.20
CA MET A 1 -11.88 -22.59 -11.50
C MET A 1 -12.60 -23.65 -10.68
N ARG A 2 -13.48 -23.32 -9.71
CA ARG A 2 -14.21 -24.35 -8.92
C ARG A 2 -15.03 -25.33 -9.79
N ARG A 3 -15.76 -24.82 -10.79
CA ARG A 3 -16.47 -25.64 -11.80
C ARG A 3 -15.53 -26.54 -12.63
N ARG A 4 -14.24 -26.21 -12.69
CA ARG A 4 -13.19 -26.98 -13.36
C ARG A 4 -12.41 -27.90 -12.40
N LYS A 5 -12.90 -28.11 -11.17
CA LYS A 5 -12.29 -28.96 -10.12
C LYS A 5 -10.85 -28.60 -9.74
N CYS A 6 -10.42 -27.37 -10.00
CA CYS A 6 -9.11 -26.89 -9.55
C CYS A 6 -9.11 -26.63 -8.03
N LYS A 7 -8.00 -26.95 -7.36
CA LYS A 7 -7.74 -26.55 -5.97
C LYS A 7 -7.08 -25.18 -5.96
N LEU A 8 -7.62 -24.25 -5.17
CA LEU A 8 -7.04 -22.93 -4.99
C LEU A 8 -5.98 -22.99 -3.90
N ILE A 9 -4.78 -22.48 -4.19
CA ILE A 9 -3.75 -22.23 -3.18
C ILE A 9 -4.03 -20.86 -2.58
N GLY A 10 -4.41 -20.82 -1.30
CA GLY A 10 -4.51 -19.56 -0.56
C GLY A 10 -3.12 -19.08 -0.16
N ALA A 11 -2.65 -18.01 -0.77
CA ALA A 11 -1.32 -17.43 -0.57
C ALA A 11 -1.42 -15.90 -0.52
N PRO A 12 -0.50 -15.22 0.16
CA PRO A 12 -0.34 -13.77 0.02
C PRO A 12 -0.06 -13.36 -1.41
N PHE A 13 -0.47 -12.16 -1.84
CA PHE A 13 -0.22 -11.69 -3.20
C PHE A 13 1.26 -11.30 -3.38
N PRO A 14 1.87 -11.58 -4.56
CA PRO A 14 3.29 -11.33 -4.80
C PRO A 14 3.57 -9.85 -5.09
N ILE A 15 3.19 -8.98 -4.16
CA ILE A 15 3.42 -7.53 -4.16
C ILE A 15 4.41 -7.23 -3.03
N GLY A 16 5.52 -6.60 -3.38
CA GLY A 16 6.69 -6.47 -2.51
C GLY A 16 7.55 -7.74 -2.46
N PRO A 17 8.80 -7.66 -1.97
CA PRO A 17 9.71 -8.80 -1.89
C PRO A 17 9.24 -9.82 -0.83
N ASP A 18 8.69 -9.34 0.28
CA ASP A 18 8.07 -10.12 1.36
C ASP A 18 6.83 -10.90 0.87
N GLY A 19 5.95 -10.24 0.11
CA GLY A 19 4.79 -10.86 -0.52
C GLY A 19 5.17 -11.90 -1.56
N THR A 20 6.19 -11.60 -2.36
CA THR A 20 6.72 -12.51 -3.38
C THR A 20 7.31 -13.77 -2.75
N ARG A 21 8.14 -13.62 -1.71
CA ARG A 21 8.69 -14.77 -0.97
C ARG A 21 7.57 -15.62 -0.41
N ALA A 22 6.63 -15.03 0.33
CA ALA A 22 5.53 -15.77 0.95
C ALA A 22 4.63 -16.48 -0.07
N TRP A 23 4.40 -15.87 -1.24
CA TRP A 23 3.66 -16.48 -2.33
C TRP A 23 4.37 -17.72 -2.89
N ILE A 24 5.69 -17.65 -3.14
CA ILE A 24 6.50 -18.77 -3.63
C ILE A 24 6.58 -19.87 -2.58
N GLU A 25 6.90 -19.54 -1.33
CA GLU A 25 6.98 -20.49 -0.21
C GLU A 25 5.66 -21.26 -0.04
N LYS A 26 4.53 -20.56 -0.20
CA LYS A 26 3.22 -21.21 -0.10
C LYS A 26 2.96 -22.20 -1.24
N ILE A 27 3.40 -21.89 -2.45
CA ILE A 27 3.32 -22.81 -3.59
C ILE A 27 4.23 -24.02 -3.35
N CYS A 28 5.49 -23.80 -2.98
CA CYS A 28 6.46 -24.84 -2.64
C CYS A 28 5.93 -25.79 -1.56
N SER A 29 5.33 -25.25 -0.50
CA SER A 29 4.69 -26.02 0.58
C SER A 29 3.58 -26.95 0.07
N VAL A 30 2.75 -26.51 -0.89
CA VAL A 30 1.66 -27.34 -1.44
C VAL A 30 2.20 -28.48 -2.30
N PHE A 31 3.35 -28.29 -2.94
CA PHE A 31 3.99 -29.28 -3.79
C PHE A 31 5.08 -30.10 -3.09
N ASN A 32 5.29 -29.92 -1.78
CA ASN A 32 6.36 -30.53 -1.00
C ASN A 32 7.76 -30.29 -1.61
N ILE A 33 7.99 -29.08 -2.09
CA ILE A 33 9.29 -28.62 -2.61
C ILE A 33 9.92 -27.73 -1.55
N GLU A 34 11.21 -27.92 -1.27
CA GLU A 34 11.98 -27.05 -0.40
C GLU A 34 12.40 -25.78 -1.18
N PRO A 35 11.99 -24.57 -0.76
CA PRO A 35 12.42 -23.34 -1.42
C PRO A 35 13.90 -23.08 -1.14
N GLN A 36 14.70 -22.85 -2.20
CA GLN A 36 16.14 -22.59 -2.09
C GLN A 36 16.47 -21.13 -2.45
N GLY A 37 17.32 -20.49 -1.64
CA GLY A 37 17.88 -19.16 -1.93
C GLY A 37 16.90 -17.98 -1.88
N LEU A 38 15.65 -18.17 -1.44
CA LEU A 38 14.66 -17.08 -1.39
C LEU A 38 14.97 -16.02 -0.34
N GLU A 39 15.49 -16.43 0.82
CA GLU A 39 15.82 -15.51 1.91
C GLU A 39 16.96 -14.56 1.54
N GLU A 40 18.06 -15.09 1.00
CA GLU A 40 19.18 -14.29 0.49
C GLU A 40 18.71 -13.34 -0.63
N ARG A 41 17.84 -13.83 -1.52
CA ARG A 41 17.27 -13.01 -2.58
C ARG A 41 16.40 -11.87 -2.03
N GLU A 42 15.56 -12.16 -1.04
CA GLU A 42 14.72 -11.14 -0.39
C GLU A 42 15.58 -10.06 0.27
N ALA A 43 16.61 -10.46 1.02
CA ALA A 43 17.53 -9.54 1.70
C ALA A 43 18.22 -8.58 0.72
N LYS A 44 18.79 -9.11 -0.39
CA LYS A 44 19.42 -8.29 -1.43
C LYS A 44 18.46 -7.27 -2.06
N ILE A 45 17.19 -7.66 -2.24
CA ILE A 45 16.18 -6.73 -2.75
C ILE A 45 15.91 -5.65 -1.71
N TRP A 46 15.70 -5.99 -0.44
CA TRP A 46 15.49 -5.00 0.61
C TRP A 46 16.64 -3.98 0.71
N GLU A 47 17.89 -4.43 0.63
CA GLU A 47 19.07 -3.54 0.59
C GLU A 47 19.00 -2.55 -0.57
N SER A 48 18.59 -3.00 -1.76
CA SER A 48 18.45 -2.14 -2.95
C SER A 48 17.31 -1.10 -2.85
N LEU A 49 16.37 -1.28 -1.91
CA LEU A 49 15.21 -0.41 -1.73
C LEU A 49 15.42 0.66 -0.66
N GLU A 50 16.50 0.60 0.12
CA GLU A 50 16.72 1.46 1.29
C GLU A 50 16.64 2.96 0.96
N ASP A 51 17.11 3.37 -0.22
CA ASP A 51 17.05 4.75 -0.68
C ASP A 51 15.63 5.31 -0.80
N TYR A 52 14.64 4.47 -1.09
CA TYR A 52 13.23 4.86 -1.10
C TYR A 52 12.60 4.66 0.28
N ILE A 53 12.93 3.58 0.97
CA ILE A 53 12.38 3.25 2.30
C ILE A 53 12.68 4.37 3.29
N LYS A 54 13.89 4.93 3.29
CA LYS A 54 14.26 6.06 4.16
C LYS A 54 13.37 7.30 3.98
N LEU A 55 12.73 7.48 2.82
CA LEU A 55 11.84 8.61 2.55
C LEU A 55 10.44 8.44 3.18
N ILE A 56 10.03 7.20 3.42
CA ILE A 56 8.67 6.85 3.90
C ILE A 56 8.67 6.26 5.31
N ARG A 57 9.83 5.87 5.83
CA ARG A 57 9.97 5.38 7.21
C ARG A 57 9.39 6.39 8.20
N GLY A 58 8.49 5.93 9.05
CA GLY A 58 7.79 6.73 10.05
C GLY A 58 6.62 7.56 9.51
N LYS A 59 6.33 7.52 8.21
CA LYS A 59 5.19 8.23 7.60
C LYS A 59 3.91 7.42 7.64
N SER A 60 2.76 8.08 7.56
CA SER A 60 1.45 7.41 7.49
C SER A 60 0.88 7.40 6.07
N VAL A 61 0.30 6.29 5.64
CA VAL A 61 -0.45 6.16 4.38
C VAL A 61 -1.94 5.87 4.63
N PHE A 62 -2.82 6.55 3.92
CA PHE A 62 -4.28 6.32 3.96
C PHE A 62 -4.75 5.83 2.60
N PHE A 63 -5.50 4.72 2.55
CA PHE A 63 -6.09 4.23 1.30
C PHE A 63 -7.59 4.55 1.27
N MET A 64 -8.04 5.31 0.27
CA MET A 64 -9.48 5.57 0.10
C MET A 64 -10.24 4.34 -0.42
N GLY A 65 -9.59 3.49 -1.22
CA GLY A 65 -10.17 2.23 -1.72
C GLY A 65 -10.83 2.38 -3.08
N ASP A 66 -10.27 1.72 -4.09
CA ASP A 66 -10.64 1.89 -5.49
C ASP A 66 -10.48 0.61 -6.34
N ASN A 67 -9.44 -0.20 -6.10
CA ASN A 67 -9.01 -1.24 -7.06
C ASN A 67 -8.66 -2.62 -6.47
N LEU A 68 -8.88 -2.87 -5.18
CA LEU A 68 -8.69 -4.15 -4.48
C LEU A 68 -7.23 -4.53 -4.16
N LEU A 69 -6.24 -3.71 -4.55
CA LEU A 69 -4.83 -3.93 -4.22
C LEU A 69 -4.44 -3.39 -2.84
N GLU A 70 -5.36 -2.70 -2.16
CA GLU A 70 -5.05 -1.86 -1.00
C GLU A 70 -4.52 -2.65 0.19
N ILE A 71 -5.05 -3.85 0.45
CA ILE A 71 -4.59 -4.71 1.56
C ILE A 71 -3.11 -5.10 1.36
N SER A 72 -2.77 -5.57 0.16
CA SER A 72 -1.40 -6.00 -0.16
C SER A 72 -0.41 -4.84 -0.25
N LEU A 73 -0.84 -3.71 -0.81
CA LEU A 73 -0.02 -2.50 -0.85
C LEU A 73 0.20 -1.94 0.55
N ALA A 74 -0.83 -1.91 1.40
CA ALA A 74 -0.70 -1.49 2.78
C ALA A 74 0.25 -2.41 3.56
N ARG A 75 0.12 -3.73 3.41
CA ARG A 75 1.03 -4.70 4.06
C ARG A 75 2.48 -4.44 3.66
N PHE A 76 2.75 -4.25 2.37
CA PHE A 76 4.10 -3.94 1.88
C PHE A 76 4.61 -2.59 2.40
N LEU A 77 3.80 -1.52 2.35
CA LEU A 77 4.22 -0.20 2.84
C LEU A 77 4.45 -0.17 4.36
N ILE A 78 3.67 -0.94 5.12
CA ILE A 78 3.92 -1.13 6.56
C ILE A 78 5.26 -1.85 6.77
N ARG A 79 5.58 -2.87 5.96
CA ARG A 79 6.89 -3.53 6.01
C ARG A 79 8.04 -2.57 5.70
N CYS A 80 7.80 -1.57 4.85
CA CYS A 80 8.72 -0.46 4.58
C CYS A 80 8.78 0.60 5.72
N GLY A 81 8.09 0.39 6.83
CA GLY A 81 8.13 1.27 8.00
C GLY A 81 7.12 2.41 7.98
N MET A 82 6.08 2.35 7.13
CA MET A 82 4.94 3.25 7.24
C MET A 82 3.93 2.77 8.29
N THR A 83 3.05 3.67 8.74
CA THR A 83 1.80 3.31 9.43
C THR A 83 0.61 3.46 8.50
N CYS A 84 -0.48 2.75 8.77
CA CYS A 84 -1.69 2.84 7.94
C CYS A 84 -2.93 2.90 8.85
N PRO A 85 -3.55 4.08 9.06
CA PRO A 85 -4.72 4.18 9.90
C PRO A 85 -5.98 3.54 9.27
N GLU A 86 -6.15 3.63 7.95
CA GLU A 86 -7.31 3.10 7.25
C GLU A 86 -6.97 2.50 5.89
N ILE A 87 -7.55 1.33 5.63
CA ILE A 87 -7.57 0.67 4.34
C ILE A 87 -9.00 0.60 3.83
N GLY A 88 -9.40 1.57 3.02
CA GLY A 88 -10.61 1.49 2.22
C GLY A 88 -10.45 0.41 1.14
N ILE A 89 -11.49 -0.40 0.92
CA ILE A 89 -11.53 -1.39 -0.15
C ILE A 89 -12.94 -1.52 -0.75
N PRO A 90 -13.10 -1.52 -2.08
CA PRO A 90 -14.43 -1.61 -2.70
C PRO A 90 -15.20 -2.89 -2.33
N TYR A 91 -14.49 -4.01 -2.20
CA TYR A 91 -15.06 -5.32 -1.90
C TYR A 91 -14.00 -6.20 -1.24
N MET A 92 -14.39 -6.97 -0.22
CA MET A 92 -13.45 -7.83 0.49
C MET A 92 -13.94 -9.28 0.56
N ASP A 93 -13.36 -10.15 -0.28
CA ASP A 93 -13.54 -11.60 -0.13
C ASP A 93 -12.57 -12.14 0.93
N LYS A 94 -13.07 -12.23 2.18
CA LYS A 94 -12.30 -12.72 3.32
C LYS A 94 -11.75 -14.13 3.14
N ARG A 95 -12.39 -14.99 2.33
CA ARG A 95 -11.89 -16.35 2.08
C ARG A 95 -10.75 -16.35 1.08
N TYR A 96 -10.87 -15.55 0.03
CA TYR A 96 -9.83 -15.40 -0.98
C TYR A 96 -8.59 -14.69 -0.42
N GLN A 97 -8.80 -13.60 0.33
CA GLN A 97 -7.74 -12.76 0.88
C GLN A 97 -7.26 -13.22 2.27
N LYS A 98 -7.73 -14.36 2.80
CA LYS A 98 -7.40 -14.82 4.16
C LYS A 98 -5.90 -14.82 4.44
N ALA A 99 -5.11 -15.36 3.51
CA ALA A 99 -3.66 -15.41 3.63
C ALA A 99 -3.01 -14.02 3.64
N GLU A 100 -3.54 -13.07 2.86
CA GLU A 100 -3.05 -11.69 2.85
C GLU A 100 -3.45 -10.93 4.12
N LEU A 101 -4.67 -11.15 4.64
CA LEU A 101 -5.14 -10.53 5.88
C LEU A 101 -4.33 -11.00 7.09
N ASP A 102 -4.06 -12.31 7.17
CA ASP A 102 -3.20 -12.88 8.21
C ASP A 102 -1.78 -12.33 8.10
N PHE A 103 -1.28 -12.15 6.88
CA PHE A 103 0.04 -11.61 6.66
C PHE A 103 0.11 -10.13 7.03
N LEU A 104 -0.90 -9.32 6.70
CA LEU A 104 -1.02 -7.94 7.15
C LEU A 104 -0.97 -7.85 8.68
N GLU A 105 -1.78 -8.67 9.39
CA GLU A 105 -1.80 -8.65 10.86
C GLU A 105 -0.44 -9.06 11.44
N LYS A 106 0.20 -10.10 10.90
CA LYS A 106 1.54 -10.53 11.30
C LYS A 106 2.57 -9.42 11.08
N THR A 107 2.56 -8.79 9.91
CA THR A 107 3.44 -7.68 9.57
C THR A 107 3.25 -6.50 10.52
N CYS A 108 2.01 -6.15 10.89
CA CYS A 108 1.76 -5.09 11.86
C CYS A 108 2.38 -5.40 13.24
N LYS A 109 2.24 -6.65 13.71
CA LYS A 109 2.85 -7.11 14.97
C LYS A 109 4.37 -7.05 14.93
N GLU A 110 4.98 -7.52 13.85
CA GLU A 110 6.44 -7.51 13.67
C GLU A 110 7.01 -6.09 13.58
N MET A 111 6.26 -5.16 12.96
CA MET A 111 6.67 -3.76 12.84
C MET A 111 6.28 -2.90 14.06
N GLY A 112 5.58 -3.47 15.04
CA GLY A 112 5.15 -2.74 16.24
C GLY A 112 4.13 -1.63 15.99
N VAL A 113 3.33 -1.74 14.92
CA VAL A 113 2.31 -0.74 14.54
C VAL A 113 0.89 -1.25 14.78
N PRO A 114 -0.09 -0.37 15.03
CA PRO A 114 -1.49 -0.77 15.14
C PRO A 114 -2.00 -1.43 13.86
N VAL A 115 -2.85 -2.45 14.01
CA VAL A 115 -3.53 -3.07 12.87
C VAL A 115 -4.48 -2.04 12.24
N PRO A 116 -4.40 -1.78 10.92
CA PRO A 116 -5.23 -0.79 10.24
C PRO A 116 -6.73 -1.11 10.34
N LYS A 117 -7.57 -0.06 10.35
CA LYS A 117 -9.00 -0.23 10.17
C LYS A 117 -9.30 -0.53 8.70
N ILE A 118 -9.88 -1.69 8.41
CA ILE A 118 -10.32 -2.04 7.05
C ILE A 118 -11.77 -1.61 6.87
N VAL A 119 -12.05 -0.78 5.86
CA VAL A 119 -13.40 -0.27 5.55
C VAL A 119 -13.82 -0.77 4.17
N GLU A 120 -14.70 -1.77 4.15
CA GLU A 120 -15.31 -2.26 2.92
C GLU A 120 -16.44 -1.32 2.48
N LYS A 121 -16.54 -1.05 1.16
CA LYS A 121 -17.51 -0.08 0.57
C LYS A 121 -17.46 1.29 1.27
N PRO A 122 -16.29 1.94 1.27
CA PRO A 122 -16.13 3.20 1.97
C PRO A 122 -17.00 4.30 1.36
N ASP A 123 -17.41 5.22 2.23
CA ASP A 123 -18.01 6.49 1.83
C ASP A 123 -16.93 7.56 1.75
N ASN A 124 -16.70 8.09 0.54
CA ASN A 124 -15.64 9.06 0.27
C ASN A 124 -15.78 10.36 1.09
N TYR A 125 -17.02 10.81 1.33
CA TYR A 125 -17.26 12.03 2.10
C TYR A 125 -16.78 11.87 3.55
N ASN A 126 -17.16 10.78 4.19
CA ASN A 126 -16.72 10.44 5.55
C ASN A 126 -15.21 10.16 5.60
N GLN A 127 -14.62 9.57 4.55
CA GLN A 127 -13.17 9.40 4.47
C GLN A 127 -12.42 10.71 4.42
N ILE A 128 -12.92 11.70 3.68
CA ILE A 128 -12.32 13.04 3.62
C ILE A 128 -12.29 13.68 5.02
N GLN A 129 -13.35 13.55 5.81
CA GLN A 129 -13.36 14.04 7.21
C GLN A 129 -12.27 13.36 8.04
N ARG A 130 -12.16 12.02 7.97
CA ARG A 130 -11.10 11.27 8.68
C ARG A 130 -9.70 11.64 8.19
N ILE A 131 -9.51 11.91 6.91
CA ILE A 131 -8.24 12.38 6.36
C ILE A 131 -7.85 13.73 7.01
N TYR A 132 -8.79 14.66 7.17
CA TYR A 132 -8.50 15.93 7.85
C TYR A 132 -8.17 15.78 9.34
N GLU A 133 -8.83 14.84 10.02
CA GLU A 133 -8.57 14.54 11.43
C GLU A 133 -7.20 13.86 11.62
N LEU A 134 -6.92 12.84 10.80
CA LEU A 134 -5.73 11.99 10.92
C LEU A 134 -4.47 12.63 10.31
N LYS A 135 -4.62 13.55 9.37
CA LYS A 135 -3.54 14.26 8.65
C LYS A 135 -2.46 13.30 8.10
N PRO A 136 -2.82 12.32 7.26
CA PRO A 136 -1.86 11.36 6.76
C PRO A 136 -0.80 12.01 5.87
N ASP A 137 0.46 11.58 5.99
CA ASP A 137 1.54 12.00 5.09
C ASP A 137 1.27 11.69 3.61
N LEU A 138 0.54 10.61 3.30
CA LEU A 138 0.20 10.20 1.94
C LEU A 138 -1.22 9.65 1.87
N VAL A 139 -2.01 10.11 0.91
CA VAL A 139 -3.32 9.54 0.57
C VAL A 139 -3.26 8.86 -0.79
N ILE A 140 -3.54 7.56 -0.85
CA ILE A 140 -3.73 6.83 -2.10
C ILE A 140 -5.22 6.86 -2.45
N THR A 141 -5.56 7.54 -3.55
CA THR A 141 -6.95 7.86 -3.92
C THR A 141 -7.15 7.90 -5.44
N GLY A 142 -8.38 7.79 -5.92
CA GLY A 142 -8.74 8.07 -7.30
C GLY A 142 -8.55 9.55 -7.69
N MET A 143 -8.52 9.82 -9.00
CA MET A 143 -8.26 11.15 -9.57
C MET A 143 -9.24 12.23 -9.12
N ALA A 144 -10.49 11.86 -8.81
CA ALA A 144 -11.53 12.79 -8.37
C ALA A 144 -11.12 13.60 -7.13
N HIS A 145 -10.34 13.00 -6.21
CA HIS A 145 -9.95 13.62 -4.94
C HIS A 145 -8.47 14.04 -4.90
N ALA A 146 -7.65 13.58 -5.85
CA ALA A 146 -6.21 13.86 -5.84
C ALA A 146 -5.92 15.37 -5.86
N ASN A 147 -6.34 16.09 -6.90
CA ASN A 147 -6.09 17.54 -7.01
C ASN A 147 -6.76 18.35 -5.88
N PRO A 148 -8.02 18.09 -5.48
CA PRO A 148 -8.61 18.78 -4.32
C PRO A 148 -7.85 18.61 -3.00
N LEU A 149 -7.26 17.44 -2.75
CA LEU A 149 -6.47 17.17 -1.54
C LEU A 149 -5.07 17.80 -1.63
N GLU A 150 -4.40 17.71 -2.78
CA GLU A 150 -3.11 18.39 -3.02
C GLU A 150 -3.20 19.90 -2.81
N ALA A 151 -4.26 20.54 -3.32
CA ALA A 151 -4.48 21.97 -3.14
C ALA A 151 -4.62 22.37 -1.65
N ARG A 152 -4.98 21.41 -0.78
CA ARG A 152 -5.11 21.58 0.68
C ARG A 152 -3.86 21.16 1.45
N GLY A 153 -2.76 20.86 0.76
CA GLY A 153 -1.48 20.48 1.35
C GLY A 153 -1.41 19.02 1.80
N ILE A 154 -2.26 18.14 1.26
CA ILE A 154 -2.23 16.71 1.54
C ILE A 154 -1.58 16.00 0.35
N ASN A 155 -0.47 15.30 0.57
CA ASN A 155 0.18 14.56 -0.52
C ASN A 155 -0.71 13.41 -0.96
N THR A 156 -0.87 13.27 -2.26
CA THR A 156 -1.70 12.23 -2.88
C THR A 156 -0.91 11.42 -3.89
N LYS A 157 -1.34 10.17 -4.06
CA LYS A 157 -0.91 9.33 -5.15
C LYS A 157 -2.13 8.71 -5.80
N TRP A 158 -2.31 8.95 -7.10
CA TRP A 158 -3.43 8.35 -7.82
C TRP A 158 -3.33 6.82 -7.83
N SER A 159 -4.43 6.18 -7.41
CA SER A 159 -4.57 4.73 -7.20
C SER A 159 -4.44 3.92 -8.49
N VAL A 160 -4.93 4.45 -9.61
CA VAL A 160 -5.01 3.75 -10.89
C VAL A 160 -3.63 3.39 -11.45
N GLU A 161 -2.57 4.14 -11.14
CA GLU A 161 -1.21 3.77 -11.60
C GLU A 161 -0.77 2.39 -11.13
N PHE A 162 -1.22 1.96 -9.95
CA PHE A 162 -0.86 0.64 -9.41
C PHE A 162 -1.50 -0.51 -10.19
N THR A 163 -2.54 -0.27 -11.01
CA THR A 163 -3.19 -1.34 -11.78
C THR A 163 -2.52 -1.62 -13.12
N PHE A 164 -1.79 -0.66 -13.67
CA PHE A 164 -1.09 -0.83 -14.95
C PHE A 164 0.44 -0.82 -14.83
N ALA A 165 1.00 -0.38 -13.70
CA ALA A 165 2.42 -0.53 -13.40
C ALA A 165 2.78 -2.00 -13.16
N GLN A 166 4.02 -2.36 -13.51
CA GLN A 166 4.59 -3.63 -13.09
C GLN A 166 4.88 -3.54 -11.59
N ILE A 167 4.11 -4.25 -10.77
CA ILE A 167 4.22 -4.22 -9.30
C ILE A 167 4.41 -5.60 -8.67
N HIS A 168 4.44 -6.65 -9.48
CA HIS A 168 4.49 -8.03 -8.99
C HIS A 168 5.91 -8.60 -9.04
N GLY A 169 6.26 -9.42 -8.05
CA GLY A 169 7.54 -10.11 -7.97
C GLY A 169 8.68 -9.28 -7.36
N PHE A 170 9.83 -9.91 -7.18
CA PHE A 170 11.01 -9.30 -6.54
C PHE A 170 11.52 -8.05 -7.27
N THR A 171 11.62 -8.11 -8.61
CA THR A 171 12.22 -7.06 -9.44
C THR A 171 11.45 -5.74 -9.39
N ASN A 172 10.12 -5.83 -9.29
CA ASN A 172 9.23 -4.69 -9.42
C ASN A 172 8.88 -4.01 -8.09
N ALA A 173 9.46 -4.47 -6.97
CA ALA A 173 9.26 -3.84 -5.67
C ALA A 173 9.73 -2.38 -5.65
N ARG A 174 10.77 -2.06 -6.43
CA ARG A 174 11.27 -0.69 -6.60
C ARG A 174 10.23 0.22 -7.26
N ASP A 175 9.48 -0.29 -8.23
CA ASP A 175 8.47 0.50 -8.95
C ASP A 175 7.32 0.90 -8.02
N ILE A 176 6.90 0.01 -7.10
CA ILE A 176 5.89 0.36 -6.09
C ILE A 176 6.37 1.54 -5.23
N LEU A 177 7.62 1.52 -4.78
CA LEU A 177 8.18 2.58 -3.96
C LEU A 177 8.44 3.86 -4.75
N GLU A 178 8.86 3.73 -6.02
CA GLU A 178 8.97 4.88 -6.92
C GLU A 178 7.62 5.60 -7.01
N LEU A 179 6.53 4.84 -7.23
CA LEU A 179 5.17 5.34 -7.29
C LEU A 179 4.73 6.00 -5.98
N ALA A 180 4.94 5.33 -4.84
CA ALA A 180 4.52 5.83 -3.53
C ALA A 180 5.31 7.08 -3.09
N THR A 181 6.59 7.15 -3.42
CA THR A 181 7.48 8.25 -3.02
C THR A 181 7.48 9.43 -3.98
N ARG A 182 6.98 9.26 -5.22
CA ARG A 182 6.95 10.31 -6.23
C ARG A 182 6.35 11.65 -5.73
N PRO A 183 5.16 11.69 -5.09
CA PRO A 183 4.62 12.95 -4.56
C PRO A 183 5.50 13.55 -3.46
N LEU A 184 6.07 12.73 -2.58
CA LEU A 184 6.93 13.18 -1.49
C LEU A 184 8.23 13.82 -2.00
N ARG A 185 8.86 13.21 -3.01
CA ARG A 185 10.06 13.73 -3.65
C ARG A 185 9.78 15.03 -4.40
N ARG A 186 8.68 15.08 -5.16
CA ARG A 186 8.22 16.29 -5.85
C ARG A 186 8.04 17.44 -4.85
N ASN A 187 7.30 17.21 -3.77
CA ASN A 187 6.95 18.27 -2.84
C ASN A 187 8.16 18.75 -2.03
N ASN A 188 9.09 17.87 -1.66
CA ASN A 188 10.37 18.29 -1.07
C ASN A 188 11.16 19.25 -1.97
N ASN A 189 11.17 19.03 -3.29
CA ASN A 189 11.85 19.91 -4.25
C ASN A 189 11.13 21.25 -4.47
N LEU A 190 9.83 21.34 -4.14
CA LEU A 190 9.01 22.54 -4.34
C LEU A 190 8.80 23.35 -3.05
N LYS A 191 9.26 22.85 -1.89
CA LYS A 191 9.08 23.50 -0.58
C LYS A 191 9.56 24.95 -0.54
N GLU A 192 10.65 25.25 -1.24
CA GLU A 192 11.26 26.59 -1.27
C GLU A 192 10.34 27.66 -1.89
N LEU A 193 9.31 27.26 -2.65
CA LEU A 193 8.35 28.17 -3.27
C LEU A 193 7.26 28.67 -2.29
N GLY A 194 7.13 28.09 -1.09
CA GLY A 194 6.20 28.55 -0.06
C GLY A 194 4.70 28.38 -0.37
N TRP A 195 4.34 27.64 -1.42
CA TRP A 195 2.97 27.49 -1.93
C TRP A 195 2.37 26.10 -1.65
N GLU A 196 2.22 25.73 -0.37
CA GLU A 196 1.70 24.40 0.00
C GLU A 196 0.16 24.33 0.08
N LYS A 197 -0.52 25.47 0.31
CA LYS A 197 -1.99 25.57 0.34
C LYS A 197 -2.46 26.65 -0.61
N LEU A 198 -3.30 26.26 -1.56
CA LEU A 198 -3.72 27.10 -2.69
C LEU A 198 -5.24 27.32 -2.74
N VAL A 199 -5.99 26.76 -1.78
CA VAL A 199 -7.45 26.95 -1.70
C VAL A 199 -7.76 28.23 -0.94
N LYS A 200 -8.76 28.99 -1.42
CA LYS A 200 -9.36 30.10 -0.65
C LYS A 200 -9.94 29.56 0.66
N GLU A 201 -9.55 30.11 1.80
CA GLU A 201 -10.09 29.72 3.12
C GLU A 201 -11.57 30.09 3.30
N GLU A 202 -12.14 30.84 2.34
CA GLU A 202 -13.54 31.26 2.31
C GLU A 202 -14.44 30.23 1.63
N ALA A 203 -14.78 29.19 2.37
CA ALA A 203 -16.11 28.59 2.33
C ALA A 203 -16.36 27.94 3.69
N LYS A 204 -16.79 28.74 4.67
CA LYS A 204 -17.47 28.19 5.85
C LYS A 204 -18.74 27.50 5.32
N ILE A 205 -18.79 26.18 5.44
CA ILE A 205 -20.04 25.42 5.37
C ILE A 205 -20.83 25.73 6.64
#